data_AF-A0A1F5L8C2-F1
#
_entry.id   AF-A0A1F5L8C2-F1
#
_cell.length_a   1.000
_cell.length_b   1.000
_cell.length_c   1.000
_cell.angle_alpha   90.00
_cell.angle_beta   90.00
_cell.angle_gamma   90.00
#
_symmetry.space_group_name_H-M   'P 1'
#
loop_
_entity.id
_entity.type
_entity.pdbx_description
1 polymer ?
#
loop_
_entity_poly.entity_id
_entity_poly.type
_entity_poly.pdbx_seq_one_letter_code
_entity_poly.pdbx_strand_id
1 'polypeptide(L)'
;MSPSLPIVVCALDAEIGKPVSELLLPDFEVIHFIQSLTAAQSEIPRLLAGEDPQSPHVDDVGTKDFSRPVRAIIFGRGFDLKDVEALREKVAGISLDPVVWIAGDPSRSLPPGAVPPPNFPQLVAGVARKLLVYVLGAQK
;
A
#
# COMPACT_ATOMS: atom_id res chain seq x y z
N MET A 1 -16.88 -3.70 16.93
CA MET A 1 -15.63 -3.10 16.41
C MET A 1 -15.85 -2.80 14.94
N SER A 2 -15.46 -1.63 14.45
CA SER A 2 -15.51 -1.37 13.01
C SER A 2 -14.47 -2.26 12.31
N PRO A 3 -14.79 -2.83 11.14
CA PRO A 3 -13.83 -3.66 10.42
C PRO A 3 -12.62 -2.80 10.00
N SER A 4 -11.41 -3.38 10.09
CA SER A 4 -10.16 -2.77 9.64
C SER A 4 -10.27 -2.35 8.18
N LEU A 5 -9.77 -1.16 7.82
CA LEU A 5 -9.81 -0.69 6.44
C LEU A 5 -8.82 -1.52 5.59
N PRO A 6 -9.25 -2.21 4.52
CA PRO A 6 -8.36 -3.01 3.70
C PRO A 6 -7.49 -2.10 2.81
N ILE A 7 -6.18 -2.27 2.89
CA ILE A 7 -5.19 -1.49 2.14
C ILE A 7 -4.20 -2.39 1.39
N VAL A 8 -3.65 -1.85 0.32
CA VAL A 8 -2.55 -2.45 -0.45
C VAL A 8 -1.30 -1.60 -0.26
N VAL A 9 -0.16 -2.26 -0.05
CA VAL A 9 1.14 -1.59 0.07
C VAL A 9 2.06 -2.06 -1.06
N CYS A 10 2.54 -1.12 -1.86
CA CYS A 10 3.56 -1.34 -2.87
C CYS A 10 4.91 -0.85 -2.32
N ALA A 11 5.82 -1.75 -1.98
CA ALA A 11 7.15 -1.41 -1.44
C ALA A 11 8.17 -2.47 -1.84
N LEU A 12 9.45 -2.08 -1.97
CA LEU A 12 10.48 -2.99 -2.49
C LEU A 12 10.95 -4.03 -1.45
N ASP A 13 10.83 -3.72 -0.16
CA ASP A 13 11.40 -4.49 0.93
C ASP A 13 10.30 -5.11 1.81
N ALA A 14 10.11 -6.42 1.69
CA ALA A 14 9.15 -7.18 2.48
C ALA A 14 9.57 -7.35 3.95
N GLU A 15 10.88 -7.34 4.27
CA GLU A 15 11.39 -7.45 5.63
C GLU A 15 11.01 -6.21 6.47
N ILE A 16 10.96 -5.03 5.83
CA ILE A 16 10.38 -3.83 6.43
C ILE A 16 8.85 -3.84 6.33
N GLY A 17 8.30 -4.30 5.21
CA GLY A 17 6.85 -4.32 4.94
C GLY A 17 6.05 -5.11 5.99
N LYS A 18 6.58 -6.25 6.45
CA LYS A 18 5.95 -7.12 7.44
C LYS A 18 5.73 -6.45 8.81
N PRO A 19 6.75 -5.95 9.53
CA PRO A 19 6.52 -5.26 10.79
C PRO A 19 5.68 -3.99 10.60
N VAL A 20 5.79 -3.30 9.46
CA VAL A 20 4.92 -2.15 9.17
C VAL A 20 3.45 -2.56 9.08
N SER A 21 3.12 -3.67 8.42
CA SER A 21 1.73 -4.13 8.28
C SER A 21 1.12 -4.50 9.63
N GLU A 22 1.89 -5.15 10.51
CA GLU A 22 1.48 -5.50 11.87
C GLU A 22 1.21 -4.24 12.71
N LEU A 23 2.04 -3.21 12.58
CA LEU A 23 1.91 -1.93 13.31
C LEU A 23 0.74 -1.06 12.85
N LEU A 24 0.14 -1.35 11.70
CA LEU A 24 -1.01 -0.62 11.16
C LEU A 24 -2.35 -1.11 11.72
N LEU A 25 -2.39 -2.33 12.25
CA LEU A 25 -3.54 -2.87 12.95
C LEU A 25 -3.84 -2.09 14.25
N PRO A 26 -5.10 -2.14 14.75
CA PRO A 26 -6.27 -2.78 14.14
C PRO A 26 -6.96 -1.91 13.08
N ASP A 27 -6.54 -0.65 12.87
CA ASP A 27 -7.31 0.31 12.07
C ASP A 27 -7.18 0.07 10.56
N PHE A 28 -6.00 -0.34 10.11
CA PHE A 28 -5.69 -0.60 8.71
C PHE A 28 -5.12 -2.00 8.55
N GLU A 29 -5.71 -2.77 7.67
CA GLU A 29 -5.29 -4.13 7.35
C GLU A 29 -4.59 -4.12 6.00
N VAL A 30 -3.30 -4.47 5.98
CA VAL A 30 -2.61 -4.73 4.71
C VAL A 30 -3.09 -6.08 4.19
N ILE A 31 -3.93 -6.08 3.17
CA ILE A 31 -4.45 -7.32 2.55
C ILE A 31 -3.52 -7.84 1.46
N HIS A 32 -2.75 -6.96 0.83
CA HIS A 32 -1.78 -7.33 -0.20
C HIS A 32 -0.52 -6.46 -0.15
N PHE A 33 0.60 -7.08 -0.49
CA PHE A 33 1.90 -6.44 -0.60
C PHE A 33 2.47 -6.71 -1.98
N ILE A 34 2.99 -5.67 -2.64
CA ILE A 34 3.39 -5.71 -4.05
C ILE A 34 4.80 -5.12 -4.20
N GLN A 35 5.74 -5.91 -4.72
CA GLN A 35 7.16 -5.51 -4.76
C GLN A 35 7.63 -4.94 -6.11
N SER A 36 6.75 -4.85 -7.12
CA SER A 36 7.14 -4.31 -8.43
C SER A 36 6.00 -3.54 -9.11
N LEU A 37 6.38 -2.60 -9.99
CA LEU A 37 5.40 -1.83 -10.76
C LEU A 37 4.61 -2.74 -11.71
N THR A 38 5.27 -3.73 -12.32
CA THR A 38 4.61 -4.71 -13.20
C THR A 38 3.55 -5.52 -12.47
N ALA A 39 3.85 -5.99 -11.25
CA ALA A 39 2.87 -6.67 -10.41
C ALA A 39 1.73 -5.72 -10.03
N ALA A 40 2.03 -4.49 -9.62
CA ALA A 40 1.03 -3.47 -9.27
C ALA A 40 0.08 -3.18 -10.45
N GLN A 41 0.61 -3.06 -11.66
CA GLN A 41 -0.18 -2.85 -12.88
C GLN A 41 -1.12 -4.01 -13.20
N SER A 42 -0.78 -5.24 -12.80
CA SER A 42 -1.62 -6.43 -13.03
C SER A 42 -2.62 -6.69 -11.90
N GLU A 43 -2.25 -6.39 -10.66
CA GLU A 43 -3.01 -6.79 -9.47
C GLU A 43 -3.95 -5.71 -8.97
N ILE A 44 -3.53 -4.43 -8.98
CA ILE A 44 -4.36 -3.32 -8.49
C ILE A 44 -5.72 -3.25 -9.21
N PRO A 45 -5.84 -3.39 -10.55
CA PRO A 45 -7.14 -3.40 -11.21
C PRO A 45 -8.09 -4.48 -10.64
N ARG A 46 -7.57 -5.68 -10.33
CA ARG A 46 -8.36 -6.80 -9.80
C ARG A 46 -8.79 -6.53 -8.37
N LEU A 47 -7.85 -6.09 -7.53
CA LEU A 47 -8.12 -5.76 -6.12
C LEU A 47 -9.13 -4.62 -5.97
N LEU A 48 -9.10 -3.64 -6.88
CA LEU A 48 -10.09 -2.56 -6.97
C LEU A 48 -11.47 -3.06 -7.38
N ALA A 49 -11.54 -4.08 -8.21
CA ALA A 49 -12.78 -4.75 -8.62
C ALA A 49 -13.30 -5.75 -7.57
N GLY A 50 -12.55 -5.98 -6.47
CA GLY A 50 -12.88 -6.99 -5.47
C GLY A 50 -12.59 -8.43 -5.93
N GLU A 51 -11.68 -8.60 -6.88
CA GLU A 51 -11.20 -9.88 -7.37
C GLU A 51 -9.83 -10.23 -6.79
N ASP A 52 -9.60 -11.53 -6.60
CA ASP A 52 -8.30 -12.07 -6.15
C ASP A 52 -7.17 -11.73 -7.15
N PRO A 53 -5.94 -11.48 -6.65
CA PRO A 53 -4.76 -11.31 -7.49
C PRO A 53 -4.39 -12.64 -8.17
N GLN A 54 -3.83 -12.57 -9.38
CA GLN A 54 -3.47 -13.76 -10.17
C GLN A 54 -2.02 -14.22 -10.01
N SER A 55 -1.17 -13.38 -9.43
CA SER A 55 0.24 -13.70 -9.26
C SER A 55 0.44 -14.71 -8.12
N PRO A 56 1.44 -15.60 -8.22
CA PRO A 56 1.87 -16.36 -7.07
C PRO A 56 2.30 -15.39 -5.97
N HIS A 57 1.79 -15.57 -4.74
CA HIS A 57 2.20 -14.76 -3.60
C HIS A 57 3.70 -14.97 -3.33
N VAL A 58 4.51 -13.98 -3.69
CA VAL A 58 5.97 -14.03 -3.58
C VAL A 58 6.49 -13.65 -2.18
N ASP A 59 5.61 -13.12 -1.32
CA ASP A 59 5.89 -12.69 0.05
C ASP A 59 4.82 -13.19 1.03
N ASP A 60 5.16 -13.16 2.33
CA ASP A 60 4.30 -13.49 3.45
C ASP A 60 3.70 -12.24 4.14
N VAL A 61 3.68 -11.09 3.45
CA VAL A 61 3.23 -9.81 4.00
C VAL A 61 1.74 -9.59 3.74
N GLY A 62 1.04 -9.22 4.82
CA GLY A 62 -0.39 -8.95 4.79
C GLY A 62 -1.24 -10.20 4.98
N THR A 63 -2.54 -10.02 5.16
CA THR A 63 -3.46 -11.09 5.57
C THR A 63 -3.92 -11.96 4.40
N LYS A 64 -3.80 -11.45 3.17
CA LYS A 64 -4.36 -12.06 1.95
C LYS A 64 -5.89 -12.26 2.04
N ASP A 65 -6.58 -11.46 2.86
CA ASP A 65 -8.05 -11.41 2.87
C ASP A 65 -8.55 -10.51 1.74
N PHE A 66 -8.87 -11.11 0.59
CA PHE A 66 -9.41 -10.44 -0.58
C PHE A 66 -10.95 -10.43 -0.61
N SER A 67 -11.62 -10.88 0.46
CA SER A 67 -13.09 -10.89 0.54
C SER A 67 -13.73 -9.49 0.51
N ARG A 68 -12.90 -8.45 0.67
CA ARG A 68 -13.31 -7.05 0.71
C ARG A 68 -12.47 -6.23 -0.28
N PRO A 69 -13.08 -5.30 -1.05
CA PRO A 69 -12.34 -4.48 -2.00
C PRO A 69 -11.37 -3.54 -1.28
N VAL A 70 -10.22 -3.30 -1.91
CA VAL A 70 -9.21 -2.38 -1.37
C VAL A 70 -9.75 -0.95 -1.28
N ARG A 71 -9.45 -0.24 -0.19
CA ARG A 71 -9.89 1.13 0.06
C ARG A 71 -8.76 2.16 0.15
N ALA A 72 -7.52 1.71 0.29
CA ALA A 72 -6.35 2.57 0.11
C ALA A 72 -5.18 1.81 -0.51
N ILE A 73 -4.38 2.53 -1.31
CA ILE A 73 -3.18 2.02 -1.95
C ILE A 73 -2.02 2.94 -1.58
N ILE A 74 -0.95 2.38 -1.02
CA ILE A 74 0.25 3.11 -0.63
C ILE A 74 1.42 2.64 -1.47
N PHE A 75 2.08 3.56 -2.17
CA PHE A 75 3.37 3.33 -2.81
C PHE A 75 4.48 3.88 -1.92
N GLY A 76 5.47 3.02 -1.64
CA GLY A 76 6.72 3.40 -1.01
C GLY A 76 7.58 4.26 -1.94
N ARG A 77 8.71 4.74 -1.42
CA ARG A 77 9.59 5.69 -2.12
C ARG A 77 10.45 5.06 -3.23
N GLY A 78 10.32 3.75 -3.44
CA GLY A 78 11.02 3.01 -4.49
C GLY A 78 10.35 3.07 -5.87
N PHE A 79 9.20 3.74 -5.99
CA PHE A 79 8.43 3.83 -7.23
C PHE A 79 8.44 5.26 -7.76
N ASP A 80 8.50 5.42 -9.08
CA ASP A 80 8.42 6.73 -9.71
C ASP A 80 7.01 7.32 -9.58
N LEU A 81 6.90 8.61 -9.24
CA LEU A 81 5.61 9.26 -9.03
C LEU A 81 4.76 9.32 -10.30
N LYS A 82 5.38 9.48 -11.48
CA LYS A 82 4.66 9.51 -12.76
C LYS A 82 4.09 8.15 -13.10
N ASP A 83 4.81 7.08 -12.80
CA ASP A 83 4.33 5.72 -13.01
C ASP A 83 3.14 5.39 -12.09
N VAL A 84 3.19 5.84 -10.83
CA VAL A 84 2.07 5.70 -9.89
C VAL A 84 0.85 6.49 -10.34
N GLU A 85 1.05 7.73 -10.80
CA GLU A 85 -0.02 8.58 -11.32
C GLU A 85 -0.64 7.98 -12.59
N ALA A 86 0.18 7.55 -13.55
CA ALA A 86 -0.30 6.90 -14.78
C ALA A 86 -1.09 5.61 -14.48
N LEU A 87 -0.65 4.81 -13.51
CA LEU A 87 -1.40 3.64 -13.07
C LEU A 87 -2.74 4.03 -12.45
N ARG A 88 -2.75 5.04 -11.56
CA ARG A 88 -3.98 5.55 -10.92
C ARG A 88 -4.99 6.02 -11.96
N GLU A 89 -4.56 6.76 -12.98
CA GLU A 89 -5.42 7.22 -14.06
C GLU A 89 -5.97 6.05 -14.89
N LYS A 90 -5.12 5.07 -15.23
CA LYS A 90 -5.51 3.90 -16.01
C LYS A 90 -6.59 3.05 -15.34
N VAL A 91 -6.58 2.99 -14.00
CA VAL A 91 -7.55 2.21 -13.20
C VAL A 91 -8.68 3.06 -12.62
N ALA A 92 -8.74 4.35 -13.00
CA ALA A 92 -9.80 5.23 -12.55
C ALA A 92 -11.17 4.68 -13.00
N GLY A 93 -12.11 4.62 -12.07
CA GLY A 93 -13.48 4.15 -12.32
C GLY A 93 -13.69 2.64 -12.22
N ILE A 94 -12.66 1.83 -11.93
CA ILE A 94 -12.86 0.40 -11.62
C ILE A 94 -13.58 0.23 -10.28
N SER A 95 -13.13 0.97 -9.25
CA SER A 95 -13.81 0.95 -7.95
C SER A 95 -15.00 1.91 -7.97
N LEU A 96 -16.15 1.42 -7.47
CA LEU A 96 -17.36 2.24 -7.28
C LEU A 96 -17.21 3.20 -6.10
N ASP A 97 -16.38 2.83 -5.13
CA ASP A 97 -16.11 3.61 -3.93
C ASP A 97 -14.83 4.46 -4.08
N PRO A 98 -14.72 5.58 -3.35
CA PRO A 98 -13.47 6.31 -3.26
C PRO A 98 -12.35 5.45 -2.68
N VAL A 99 -11.21 5.42 -3.40
CA VAL A 99 -9.98 4.76 -2.98
C VAL A 99 -8.89 5.79 -2.76
N VAL A 100 -8.25 5.73 -1.60
CA VAL A 100 -7.15 6.62 -1.24
C VAL A 100 -5.86 6.17 -1.93
N TRP A 101 -5.13 7.11 -2.53
CA TRP A 101 -3.81 6.86 -3.11
C TRP A 101 -2.77 7.71 -2.40
N ILE A 102 -1.71 7.06 -1.90
CA ILE A 102 -0.57 7.72 -1.26
C ILE A 102 0.68 7.28 -2.00
N ALA A 103 1.49 8.23 -2.47
CA ALA A 103 2.78 7.95 -3.09
C ALA A 103 3.89 8.59 -2.26
N GLY A 104 4.86 7.79 -1.82
CA GLY A 104 6.02 8.26 -1.09
C GLY A 104 6.98 9.02 -2.01
N ASP A 105 7.43 10.18 -1.57
CA ASP A 105 8.41 11.02 -2.28
C ASP A 105 9.76 10.28 -2.50
N PRO A 106 10.13 9.93 -3.75
CA PRO A 106 11.35 9.19 -4.05
C PRO A 106 12.63 9.97 -3.72
N SER A 107 12.56 11.30 -3.68
CA SER A 107 13.72 12.15 -3.31
C SER A 107 14.13 11.99 -1.84
N ARG A 108 13.25 11.40 -1.02
CA ARG A 108 13.47 11.11 0.41
C ARG A 108 13.81 9.65 0.66
N SER A 109 14.12 8.88 -0.39
CA SER A 109 14.63 7.51 -0.24
C SER A 109 15.95 7.50 0.52
N LEU A 110 16.19 6.41 1.25
CA LEU A 110 17.49 6.21 1.87
C LEU A 110 18.56 6.09 0.78
N PRO A 111 19.74 6.71 0.94
CA PRO A 111 20.85 6.52 0.01
C PRO A 111 21.22 5.04 -0.14
N PRO A 112 21.73 4.60 -1.29
CA PRO A 112 22.23 3.24 -1.46
C PRO A 112 23.26 2.88 -0.38
N GLY A 113 23.05 1.74 0.30
CA GLY A 113 23.93 1.26 1.38
C GLY A 113 23.71 1.91 2.74
N ALA A 114 22.77 2.85 2.88
CA ALA A 114 22.39 3.37 4.19
C ALA A 114 21.64 2.28 4.98
N VAL A 115 22.05 2.06 6.22
CA VAL A 115 21.36 1.15 7.15
C VAL A 115 20.19 1.91 7.78
N PRO A 116 18.93 1.45 7.62
CA PRO A 116 17.81 2.07 8.30
C PRO A 116 17.99 2.04 9.82
N PRO A 117 17.49 3.04 10.56
CA PRO A 117 17.55 2.99 12.02
C PRO A 117 16.73 1.79 12.55
N PRO A 118 17.04 1.25 13.74
CA PRO A 118 16.34 0.08 14.28
C PRO A 118 14.83 0.26 14.43
N ASN A 119 14.36 1.50 14.60
CA ASN A 119 12.95 1.86 14.71
C ASN A 119 12.30 2.28 13.37
N PHE A 120 12.92 1.96 12.23
CA PHE A 120 12.44 2.37 10.92
C PHE A 120 11.01 1.89 10.62
N PRO A 121 10.62 0.63 10.92
CA PRO A 121 9.23 0.19 10.73
C PRO A 121 8.21 1.06 11.49
N GLN A 122 8.51 1.45 12.73
CA GLN A 122 7.64 2.31 13.54
C GLN A 122 7.50 3.71 12.94
N LEU A 123 8.59 4.27 12.42
CA LEU A 123 8.56 5.57 11.73
C LEU A 123 7.71 5.50 10.46
N VAL A 124 7.89 4.47 9.63
CA VAL A 124 7.12 4.28 8.40
C VAL A 124 5.64 4.07 8.70
N ALA A 125 5.30 3.19 9.65
CA ALA A 125 3.92 2.94 10.06
C ALA A 125 3.25 4.20 10.62
N GLY A 126 3.97 4.99 11.43
CA GLY A 126 3.48 6.27 11.95
C GLY A 126 3.18 7.29 10.85
N VAL A 127 4.04 7.39 9.84
CA VAL A 127 3.81 8.27 8.67
C VAL A 127 2.62 7.76 7.84
N ALA A 128 2.57 6.47 7.52
CA ALA A 128 1.48 5.87 6.75
C ALA A 128 0.13 6.09 7.43
N ARG A 129 0.04 5.83 8.73
CA ARG A 129 -1.16 6.07 9.55
C ARG A 129 -1.59 7.54 9.51
N LYS A 130 -0.66 8.46 9.70
CA LYS A 130 -0.95 9.91 9.67
C LYS A 130 -1.52 10.34 8.31
N LEU A 131 -0.94 9.85 7.21
CA LEU A 131 -1.40 10.17 5.86
C LEU A 131 -2.77 9.55 5.57
N LEU A 132 -2.98 8.28 5.91
CA LEU A 132 -4.26 7.60 5.75
C LEU A 132 -5.38 8.34 6.49
N VAL A 133 -5.17 8.65 7.78
CA VAL A 133 -6.16 9.38 8.58
C VAL A 133 -6.42 10.78 8.02
N TYR A 134 -5.37 11.50 7.63
CA TYR A 134 -5.52 12.84 7.05
C TYR A 134 -6.34 12.82 5.76
N VAL A 135 -6.02 11.92 4.82
CA VAL A 135 -6.73 11.85 3.54
C VAL A 135 -8.15 11.33 3.73
N LEU A 136 -8.37 10.30 4.54
CA LEU A 136 -9.71 9.78 4.83
C LEU A 136 -10.59 10.82 5.55
N GLY A 137 -10.00 11.63 6.44
CA GLY A 137 -10.69 12.72 7.11
C GLY A 137 -11.05 13.89 6.18
N ALA A 138 -10.22 14.15 5.16
CA ALA A 138 -10.45 15.20 4.17
C ALA A 138 -11.45 14.81 3.06
N GLN A 139 -11.91 13.56 3.01
CA GLN A 139 -12.93 13.08 2.06
C GLN A 139 -14.36 13.09 2.64
N LYS A 140 -14.53 13.49 3.91
CA LYS A 140 -15.84 13.72 4.55
C LYS A 140 -16.23 15.19 4.44
#